data_AF-A0A397FKQ8-F1
#
_entry.id   AF-A0A397FKQ8-F1
#
_cell.length_a   1.000
_cell.length_b   1.000
_cell.length_c   1.000
_cell.angle_alpha   90.00
_cell.angle_beta   90.00
_cell.angle_gamma   90.00
#
_symmetry.space_group_name_H-M   'P 1'
#
loop_
_entity.id
_entity.type
_entity.pdbx_description
1 polymer ?
#
loop_
_entity_poly.entity_id
_entity_poly.type
_entity_poly.pdbx_seq_one_letter_code
_entity_poly.pdbx_strand_id
1 'polypeptide(L)'
;MYHRAVLVPVWRHVNLNVVVLQTRGDDFVKQCTLDNLQYEVDTVERDGSVSTQVVQLAGVASLGVAAQKAAFFGRIPELTHLRYVGVGVTEAGIHPSSQAMKDLAAFLVALVEYFPGSTILVS
;
A
#
# COMPACT_ATOMS: atom_id res chain seq x y z
N MET A 1 10.29 -3.26 2.24
CA MET A 1 10.29 -4.32 3.27
C MET A 1 9.60 -3.84 4.55
N TYR A 2 10.04 -2.74 5.17
CA TYR A 2 9.42 -2.15 6.38
C TYR A 2 7.88 -2.10 6.38
N HIS A 3 7.26 -1.56 5.32
CA HIS A 3 5.80 -1.44 5.27
C HIS A 3 5.09 -2.79 5.43
N ARG A 4 5.56 -3.82 4.72
CA ARG A 4 4.96 -5.17 4.76
C ARG A 4 5.25 -5.90 6.07
N ALA A 5 6.44 -5.73 6.64
CA ALA A 5 6.82 -6.43 7.86
C ALA A 5 6.30 -5.75 9.14
N VAL A 6 5.99 -4.45 9.09
CA VAL A 6 5.67 -3.65 10.29
C VAL A 6 4.35 -2.90 10.14
N LEU A 7 4.26 -1.94 9.22
CA LEU A 7 3.13 -1.02 9.16
C LEU A 7 1.81 -1.71 8.82
N VAL A 8 1.83 -2.60 7.82
CA VAL A 8 0.65 -3.36 7.41
C VAL A 8 0.16 -4.28 8.53
N PRO A 9 1.00 -5.13 9.17
CA PRO A 9 0.61 -5.89 10.35
C PRO A 9 0.00 -5.03 11.46
N VAL A 10 0.58 -3.87 11.76
CA VAL A 10 0.05 -2.94 12.78
C VAL A 10 -1.35 -2.45 12.41
N TRP A 11 -1.58 -2.05 11.17
CA TRP A 11 -2.90 -1.62 10.71
C TRP A 11 -3.93 -2.75 10.72
N ARG A 12 -3.51 -3.97 10.34
CA ARG A 12 -4.35 -5.16 10.44
C ARG A 12 -4.71 -5.49 11.88
N HIS A 13 -3.78 -5.30 12.82
CA HIS A 13 -4.03 -5.51 14.26
C HIS A 13 -5.09 -4.56 14.82
N VAL A 14 -5.21 -3.34 14.28
CA VAL A 14 -6.28 -2.39 14.63
C VAL A 14 -7.51 -2.51 13.70
N ASN A 15 -7.68 -3.65 13.03
CA ASN A 15 -8.81 -3.99 12.15
C ASN A 15 -9.01 -3.07 10.94
N LEU A 16 -7.98 -2.35 10.48
CA LEU A 16 -8.06 -1.57 9.24
C LEU A 16 -7.81 -2.47 8.03
N ASN A 17 -8.61 -2.30 6.98
CA ASN A 17 -8.34 -2.89 5.68
C ASN A 17 -7.20 -2.15 5.00
N VAL A 18 -6.25 -2.91 4.43
CA VAL A 18 -5.04 -2.34 3.84
C VAL A 18 -4.96 -2.72 2.36
N VAL A 19 -4.74 -1.70 1.52
CA VAL A 19 -4.41 -1.86 0.11
C VAL A 19 -2.95 -1.48 -0.08
N VAL A 20 -2.17 -2.32 -0.76
CA VAL A 20 -0.75 -2.05 -1.02
C VAL A 20 -0.54 -1.64 -2.48
N LEU A 21 0.10 -0.49 -2.67
CA LEU A 21 0.46 0.04 -3.97
C LEU A 21 1.98 -0.05 -4.19
N GLN A 22 2.40 -0.89 -5.13
CA GLN A 22 3.82 -1.03 -5.48
C GLN A 22 4.22 0.05 -6.50
N THR A 23 5.16 0.92 -6.13
CA THR A 23 5.55 2.09 -6.95
C THR A 23 6.42 1.75 -8.16
N ARG A 24 7.04 0.56 -8.20
CA ARG A 24 7.90 0.11 -9.31
C ARG A 24 7.80 -1.41 -9.49
N GLY A 25 7.65 -1.87 -10.73
CA GLY A 25 7.48 -3.29 -11.04
C GLY A 25 6.21 -3.87 -10.43
N ASP A 26 6.01 -5.18 -10.52
CA ASP A 26 4.77 -5.83 -10.06
C ASP A 26 4.97 -7.21 -9.42
N ASP A 27 6.21 -7.59 -9.09
CA ASP A 27 6.53 -8.93 -8.57
C ASP A 27 5.77 -9.27 -7.28
N PHE A 28 5.69 -8.33 -6.33
CA PHE A 28 4.94 -8.56 -5.10
C PHE A 28 3.43 -8.61 -5.37
N VAL A 29 2.92 -7.75 -6.25
CA VAL A 29 1.51 -7.74 -6.63
C VAL A 29 1.12 -9.09 -7.24
N LYS A 30 1.95 -9.62 -8.16
CA LYS A 30 1.76 -10.94 -8.78
C LYS A 30 1.75 -12.04 -7.72
N GLN A 31 2.79 -12.11 -6.89
CA GLN A 31 2.90 -13.15 -5.86
C GLN A 31 1.71 -13.09 -4.90
N CYS A 32 1.40 -11.93 -4.36
CA CYS A 32 0.30 -11.75 -3.41
C CYS A 32 -1.07 -12.06 -4.05
N THR A 33 -1.25 -11.77 -5.34
CA THR A 33 -2.47 -12.15 -6.06
C THR A 33 -2.60 -13.66 -6.20
N LEU A 34 -1.50 -14.37 -6.49
CA LEU A 34 -1.48 -15.84 -6.53
C LEU A 34 -1.78 -16.45 -5.14
N ASP A 35 -1.35 -15.78 -4.08
CA ASP A 35 -1.53 -16.20 -2.69
C ASP A 35 -2.82 -15.63 -2.06
N ASN A 36 -3.89 -15.42 -2.85
CA ASN A 36 -5.20 -14.95 -2.38
C ASN A 36 -5.15 -13.64 -1.55
N LEU A 37 -4.33 -12.69 -1.98
CA LEU A 37 -4.08 -11.40 -1.32
C LEU A 37 -3.46 -11.55 0.08
N GLN A 38 -2.69 -12.62 0.30
CA GLN A 38 -1.97 -12.87 1.54
C GLN A 38 -0.46 -12.85 1.31
N TYR A 39 0.28 -12.70 2.40
CA TYR A 39 1.71 -12.96 2.47
C TYR A 39 2.10 -13.26 3.91
N GLU A 40 3.24 -13.93 4.09
CA GLU A 40 3.79 -14.29 5.39
C GLU A 40 4.81 -13.25 5.88
N VAL A 41 4.84 -13.06 7.19
CA VAL A 41 5.82 -12.24 7.89
C VAL A 41 6.39 -13.06 9.04
N ASP A 42 7.69 -13.33 8.97
CA ASP A 42 8.43 -13.96 10.05
C ASP A 42 8.91 -12.91 11.04
N THR A 43 8.72 -13.21 12.33
CA THR A 43 9.26 -12.45 13.45
C THR A 43 10.24 -13.33 14.20
N VAL A 44 11.47 -12.83 14.37
CA VAL A 44 12.44 -13.46 15.27
C VAL A 44 12.18 -12.95 16.67
N GLU A 45 11.72 -13.84 17.55
CA GLU A 45 11.38 -13.54 18.92
C GLU A 45 12.62 -13.35 19.79
N ARG A 46 12.45 -12.81 21.00
CA ARG A 46 13.56 -12.53 21.93
C ARG A 46 14.33 -13.78 22.36
N ASP A 47 13.70 -14.94 22.34
CA ASP A 47 14.30 -16.23 22.66
C ASP A 47 15.00 -16.88 21.45
N GLY A 48 14.98 -16.21 20.28
CA GLY A 48 15.55 -16.69 19.03
C GLY A 48 14.63 -17.62 18.24
N SER A 49 13.42 -17.90 18.72
CA SER A 49 12.41 -18.63 17.93
C SER A 49 11.86 -17.77 16.78
N VAL A 50 11.28 -18.42 15.78
CA VAL A 50 10.63 -17.75 14.65
C VAL A 50 9.14 -17.99 14.71
N SER A 51 8.36 -16.91 14.70
CA SER A 51 6.91 -16.95 14.56
C SER A 51 6.51 -16.42 13.18
N THR A 52 5.61 -17.11 12.48
CA THR A 52 5.14 -16.71 11.15
C THR A 52 3.70 -16.22 11.25
N GLN A 53 3.47 -14.99 10.81
CA GLN A 53 2.14 -14.39 10.71
C GLN A 53 1.69 -14.34 9.25
N VAL A 54 0.50 -14.88 8.96
CA VAL A 54 -0.16 -14.66 7.67
C VAL A 54 -0.91 -13.32 7.70
N VAL A 55 -0.60 -12.43 6.77
CA VAL A 55 -1.17 -11.09 6.67
C VAL A 55 -2.11 -11.01 5.47
N GLN A 56 -3.40 -10.79 5.72
CA GLN A 56 -4.41 -10.57 4.68
C GLN A 56 -4.47 -9.10 4.25
N LEU A 57 -4.42 -8.86 2.94
CA LEU A 57 -4.68 -7.55 2.31
C LEU A 57 -6.10 -7.48 1.75
N ALA A 58 -6.63 -6.26 1.68
CA ALA A 58 -7.90 -5.97 0.99
C ALA A 58 -7.68 -5.77 -0.53
N GLY A 59 -6.45 -5.50 -0.95
CA GLY A 59 -6.09 -5.38 -2.36
C GLY A 59 -4.61 -5.09 -2.56
N VAL A 60 -4.12 -5.37 -3.76
CA VAL A 60 -2.79 -5.00 -4.24
C VAL A 60 -2.87 -4.45 -5.65
N ALA A 61 -2.02 -3.48 -5.98
CA ALA A 61 -1.85 -3.00 -7.34
C ALA A 61 -0.43 -2.44 -7.55
N SER A 62 0.03 -2.44 -8.80
CA SER A 62 1.26 -1.75 -9.17
C SER A 62 0.94 -0.39 -9.81
N LEU A 63 1.57 0.66 -9.30
CA LEU A 63 1.64 1.97 -9.95
C LEU A 63 2.75 2.02 -11.01
N GLY A 64 3.72 1.09 -10.93
CA GLY A 64 4.78 0.92 -11.92
C GLY A 64 4.33 0.28 -13.23
N VAL A 65 3.10 -0.25 -13.30
CA VAL A 65 2.48 -0.82 -14.50
C VAL A 65 1.30 0.05 -14.91
N ALA A 66 1.38 0.69 -16.08
CA ALA A 66 0.41 1.70 -16.51
C ALA A 66 -1.05 1.21 -16.50
N ALA A 67 -1.30 -0.03 -16.98
CA ALA A 67 -2.64 -0.62 -16.99
C ALA A 67 -3.20 -0.84 -15.57
N GLN A 68 -2.37 -1.33 -14.63
CA GLN A 68 -2.78 -1.54 -13.25
C GLN A 68 -3.01 -0.21 -12.52
N LYS A 69 -2.15 0.78 -12.77
CA LYS A 69 -2.33 2.15 -12.26
C LYS A 69 -3.66 2.73 -12.71
N ALA A 70 -3.96 2.67 -14.01
CA ALA A 70 -5.22 3.17 -14.56
C ALA A 70 -6.44 2.43 -13.95
N ALA A 71 -6.37 1.11 -13.84
CA ALA A 71 -7.41 0.31 -13.20
C ALA A 71 -7.63 0.68 -11.73
N PHE A 72 -6.55 0.89 -10.97
CA PHE A 72 -6.66 1.31 -9.57
C PHE A 72 -7.26 2.71 -9.42
N PHE A 73 -6.84 3.67 -10.26
CA PHE A 73 -7.41 5.03 -10.26
C PHE A 73 -8.91 5.02 -10.61
N GLY A 74 -9.36 4.12 -11.50
CA GLY A 74 -10.78 3.92 -11.78
C GLY A 74 -11.61 3.43 -10.59
N ARG A 75 -10.96 2.88 -9.55
CA ARG A 75 -11.59 2.39 -8.32
C ARG A 75 -11.55 3.38 -7.16
N ILE A 76 -11.04 4.60 -7.37
CA ILE A 76 -11.12 5.68 -6.38
C ILE A 76 -12.53 5.84 -5.77
N PRO A 77 -13.64 5.76 -6.54
CA PRO A 77 -14.99 5.80 -5.99
C PRO A 77 -15.28 4.78 -4.88
N GLU A 78 -14.58 3.65 -4.85
CA GLU A 78 -14.75 2.59 -3.86
C GLU A 78 -14.02 2.90 -2.53
N LEU A 79 -13.14 3.90 -2.50
CA LEU A 79 -12.28 4.23 -1.36
C LEU A 79 -12.96 5.18 -0.34
N THR A 80 -14.28 5.05 -0.15
CA THR A 80 -15.12 5.93 0.70
C THR A 80 -14.69 5.99 2.17
N HIS A 81 -13.97 4.98 2.64
CA HIS A 81 -13.48 4.86 4.01
C HIS A 81 -11.97 5.00 4.13
N LEU A 82 -11.27 5.50 3.10
CA LEU A 82 -9.85 5.80 3.22
C LEU A 82 -9.63 6.88 4.31
N ARG A 83 -8.62 6.65 5.16
CA ARG A 83 -8.27 7.55 6.28
C ARG A 83 -6.78 7.86 6.34
N TYR A 84 -5.95 6.90 5.98
CA TYR A 84 -4.49 6.97 6.10
C TYR A 84 -3.83 6.57 4.79
N VAL A 85 -2.75 7.27 4.44
CA VAL A 85 -1.85 6.90 3.34
C VAL A 85 -0.44 6.79 3.90
N GLY A 86 0.09 5.56 3.92
CA GLY A 86 1.47 5.29 4.33
C GLY A 86 2.40 5.31 3.13
N VAL A 87 3.49 6.07 3.21
CA VAL A 87 4.43 6.23 2.10
C VAL A 87 5.75 5.53 2.41
N GLY A 88 6.01 4.45 1.66
CA GLY A 88 7.21 3.62 1.82
C GLY A 88 8.14 3.68 0.64
N VAL A 89 8.99 4.71 0.61
CA VAL A 89 10.00 4.90 -0.44
C VAL A 89 11.39 5.08 0.17
N THR A 90 12.44 4.81 -0.61
CA THR A 90 13.81 5.18 -0.24
C THR A 90 14.01 6.69 -0.37
N GLU A 91 15.17 7.18 0.05
CA GLU A 91 15.59 8.58 -0.05
C GLU A 91 15.51 9.11 -1.49
N ALA A 92 15.88 8.28 -2.48
CA ALA A 92 15.73 8.65 -3.89
C ALA A 92 14.25 8.77 -4.31
N GLY A 93 13.38 7.95 -3.70
CA GLY A 93 11.96 7.92 -4.00
C GLY A 93 11.14 8.99 -3.30
N ILE A 94 11.66 9.68 -2.28
CA ILE A 94 10.98 10.85 -1.67
C ILE A 94 11.27 12.15 -2.43
N HIS A 95 12.25 12.15 -3.35
CA HIS A 95 12.56 13.33 -4.14
C HIS A 95 11.30 13.83 -4.89
N PRO A 96 10.99 15.13 -4.90
CA PRO A 96 9.75 15.66 -5.49
C PRO A 96 9.56 15.33 -6.97
N SER A 97 10.65 15.17 -7.72
CA SER A 97 10.60 14.81 -9.14
C SER A 97 10.51 13.30 -9.40
N SER A 98 10.60 12.47 -8.36
CA SER A 98 10.52 11.02 -8.48
C SER A 98 9.14 10.58 -8.98
N GLN A 99 9.07 9.43 -9.64
CA GLN A 99 7.80 8.90 -10.11
C GLN A 99 6.85 8.57 -8.96
N ALA A 100 7.37 8.06 -7.84
CA ALA A 100 6.57 7.74 -6.66
C ALA A 100 5.86 8.97 -6.07
N MET A 101 6.56 10.11 -5.98
CA MET A 101 5.94 11.35 -5.47
C MET A 101 4.92 11.94 -6.45
N LYS A 102 5.19 11.86 -7.77
CA LYS A 102 4.23 12.25 -8.79
C LYS A 102 2.96 11.39 -8.76
N ASP A 103 3.12 10.08 -8.56
CA ASP A 103 1.99 9.16 -8.47
C ASP A 103 1.17 9.39 -7.20
N LEU A 104 1.83 9.64 -6.06
CA LEU A 104 1.19 10.03 -4.81
C LEU A 104 0.40 11.32 -4.98
N ALA A 105 1.01 12.37 -5.56
CA ALA A 105 0.34 13.64 -5.80
C ALA A 105 -0.89 13.47 -6.70
N ALA A 106 -0.76 12.73 -7.81
CA ALA A 106 -1.87 12.45 -8.71
C ALA A 106 -3.01 11.69 -8.01
N PHE A 107 -2.67 10.71 -7.15
CA PHE A 107 -3.65 9.96 -6.38
C PHE A 107 -4.39 10.85 -5.36
N LEU A 108 -3.66 11.70 -4.64
CA LEU A 108 -4.26 12.63 -3.66
C LEU A 108 -5.15 13.67 -4.34
N VAL A 109 -4.75 14.21 -5.49
CA VAL A 109 -5.58 15.13 -6.28
C VAL A 109 -6.86 14.43 -6.72
N ALA A 110 -6.77 13.24 -7.31
CA ALA A 110 -7.94 12.49 -7.75
C ALA A 110 -8.89 12.12 -6.59
N LEU A 111 -8.35 11.83 -5.40
CA LEU A 111 -9.16 11.62 -4.20
C LEU A 111 -9.91 12.87 -3.75
N VAL A 112 -9.26 14.03 -3.76
CA VAL A 112 -9.88 15.31 -3.35
C VAL A 112 -10.94 15.75 -4.37
N GLU A 113 -10.69 15.55 -5.65
CA GLU A 113 -11.66 15.80 -6.72
C GLU A 113 -12.90 14.93 -6.57
N TYR A 114 -12.73 13.64 -6.22
CA TYR A 114 -13.85 12.72 -6.07
C TYR A 114 -14.57 12.84 -4.72
N PHE A 115 -13.84 13.08 -3.63
CA PHE A 115 -14.37 13.21 -2.27
C PHE A 115 -14.10 14.60 -1.70
N PRO A 116 -14.74 15.66 -2.21
CA PRO A 116 -14.50 17.02 -1.75
C PRO A 116 -14.79 17.15 -0.25
N GLY A 117 -13.85 17.73 0.50
CA GLY A 117 -13.95 17.91 1.96
C GLY A 117 -13.41 16.75 2.81
N SER A 118 -12.92 15.67 2.19
CA SER A 118 -12.25 14.59 2.92
C SER A 118 -10.88 15.03 3.42
N THR A 119 -10.59 14.80 4.70
CA THR A 119 -9.24 14.95 5.25
C THR A 119 -8.51 13.63 5.15
N ILE A 120 -7.38 13.61 4.45
CA ILE A 120 -6.52 12.43 4.31
C ILE A 120 -5.22 12.71 5.06
N LEU A 121 -4.86 11.82 5.99
CA LEU A 121 -3.58 11.89 6.70
C LEU A 121 -2.53 11.10 5.93
N VAL A 122 -1.42 11.76 5.61
CA VAL A 122 -0.25 11.15 4.97
C VAL A 122 0.83 10.97 6.03
N SER A 123 1.32 9.74 6.19
CA SER A 123 2.31 9.34 7.21
C SER A 123 3.51 8.63 6.60
#